data_AF-A0A968XQ43-F1
#
_entry.id   AF-A0A968XQ43-F1
#
_cell.length_a   1.000
_cell.length_b   1.000
_cell.length_c   1.000
_cell.angle_alpha   90.00
_cell.angle_beta   90.00
_cell.angle_gamma   90.00
#
_symmetry.space_group_name_H-M   'P 1'
#
loop_
_entity.id
_entity.type
_entity.pdbx_description
1 polymer ?
#
loop_
_entity_poly.entity_id
_entity_poly.type
_entity_poly.pdbx_seq_one_letter_code
_entity_poly.pdbx_strand_id
1 'polypeptide(L)'
;MRRNELFVSLNAKLDTGSEYCLFKREYGEALGIEVGTGYQQNLSTLAGGLTAYGHFVELETLGLKFDSLVYFAADYSLNRNLLGRQGWLQLIKLGLDDYKNEIYISPNDEEV
;
A
#
# COMPACT_ATOMS: atom_id res chain seq x y z
N MET A 1 -0.67 1.35 9.37
CA MET A 1 -0.51 -0.07 9.00
C MET A 1 -0.23 -0.86 10.26
N ARG A 2 -0.81 -2.05 10.41
CA ARG A 2 -0.71 -2.88 11.62
C ARG A 2 -0.45 -4.34 11.27
N ARG A 3 0.28 -5.03 12.15
CA ARG A 3 0.47 -6.48 12.15
C ARG A 3 0.55 -6.95 13.60
N ASN A 4 -0.37 -7.82 14.02
CA ASN A 4 -0.51 -8.20 15.42
C ASN A 4 -0.63 -6.94 16.31
N GLU A 5 0.19 -6.84 17.36
CA GLU A 5 0.24 -5.67 18.26
C GLU A 5 1.09 -4.51 17.72
N LEU A 6 1.88 -4.72 16.66
CA LEU A 6 2.76 -3.72 16.09
C LEU A 6 2.01 -2.83 15.09
N PHE A 7 2.27 -1.53 15.14
CA PHE A 7 1.72 -0.57 14.19
C PHE A 7 2.74 0.50 13.79
N VAL A 8 2.57 1.01 12.57
CA VAL A 8 3.36 2.11 12.05
C VAL A 8 2.47 3.09 11.28
N SER A 9 2.70 4.38 11.52
CA SER A 9 2.06 5.49 10.81
C SER A 9 3.03 6.04 9.78
N LEU A 10 2.55 6.24 8.55
CA LEU A 10 3.36 6.70 7.42
C LEU A 10 2.51 7.53 6.47
N ASN A 11 3.16 8.37 5.67
CA ASN A 11 2.53 9.05 4.55
C ASN A 11 2.67 8.21 3.29
N ALA A 12 1.59 8.09 2.52
CA ALA A 12 1.58 7.44 1.22
C ALA A 12 0.87 8.34 0.19
N LYS A 13 1.34 8.30 -1.05
CA LYS A 13 0.68 8.98 -2.16
C LYS A 13 -0.39 8.06 -2.73
N LEU A 14 -1.58 8.60 -2.93
CA LEU A 14 -2.57 7.96 -3.79
C LEU A 14 -2.03 7.95 -5.23
N ASP A 15 -1.91 6.77 -5.81
CA ASP A 15 -1.41 6.57 -7.17
C ASP A 15 -2.33 5.61 -7.92
N THR A 16 -3.32 6.18 -8.62
CA THR A 16 -4.29 5.42 -9.40
C THR A 16 -3.68 4.72 -10.62
N GLY A 17 -2.44 5.07 -10.99
CA GLY A 17 -1.67 4.42 -12.06
C GLY A 17 -0.80 3.27 -11.56
N SER A 18 -0.65 3.09 -10.25
CA SER A 18 0.14 1.99 -9.67
C SER A 18 -0.71 0.73 -9.51
N GLU A 19 -0.19 -0.41 -9.97
CA GLU A 19 -0.86 -1.71 -9.82
C GLU A 19 -0.91 -2.18 -8.37
N TYR A 20 0.07 -1.80 -7.54
CA TYR A 20 0.23 -2.30 -6.18
C TYR A 20 0.38 -1.17 -5.17
N CYS A 21 -0.13 -1.39 -3.95
CA CYS A 21 0.34 -0.66 -2.78
C CYS A 21 1.78 -1.06 -2.48
N LEU A 22 2.68 -0.08 -2.46
CA LEU A 22 4.11 -0.28 -2.35
C LEU A 22 4.68 0.62 -1.26
N PHE A 23 5.36 0.01 -0.29
CA PHE A 23 5.88 0.69 0.88
C PHE A 23 7.39 0.46 1.00
N LYS A 24 8.05 1.39 1.68
CA LYS A 24 9.47 1.23 2.01
C LYS A 24 9.67 0.01 2.92
N ARG A 25 10.79 -0.67 2.72
CA ARG A 25 11.21 -1.83 3.50
C ARG A 25 11.18 -1.59 5.02
N GLU A 26 11.67 -0.43 5.46
CA GLU A 26 11.76 -0.03 6.86
C GLU A 26 10.43 -0.12 7.62
N TYR A 27 9.30 0.08 6.93
CA TYR A 27 7.98 -0.06 7.55
C TYR A 27 7.57 -1.51 7.76
N GLY A 28 7.97 -2.42 6.87
CA GLY A 28 7.74 -3.85 7.08
C GLY A 28 8.55 -4.37 8.26
N GLU A 29 9.82 -3.96 8.34
CA GLU A 29 10.71 -4.34 9.44
C GLU A 29 10.26 -3.77 10.78
N ALA A 30 9.76 -2.53 10.81
CA ALA A 30 9.12 -1.94 12.00
C ALA A 30 7.88 -2.71 12.47
N LEU A 31 7.21 -3.44 11.58
CA LEU A 31 6.10 -4.35 11.88
C LEU A 31 6.56 -5.78 12.22
N GLY A 32 7.87 -5.99 12.41
CA GLY A 32 8.44 -7.31 12.68
C GLY A 32 8.32 -8.27 11.48
N ILE A 33 8.18 -7.76 10.26
CA ILE A 33 8.12 -8.56 9.04
C ILE A 33 9.54 -8.83 8.55
N GLU A 34 9.88 -10.10 8.38
CA GLU A 34 11.03 -10.50 7.59
C GLU A 34 10.69 -10.34 6.10
N VAL A 35 10.90 -9.13 5.56
CA VAL A 35 10.39 -8.73 4.24
C VAL A 35 10.72 -9.73 3.12
N GLY A 36 11.93 -10.32 3.12
CA GLY A 36 12.38 -11.23 2.06
C GLY A 36 11.65 -12.59 2.01
N THR A 37 10.84 -12.92 3.01
CA THR A 37 10.08 -14.19 3.06
C THR A 37 8.70 -14.10 2.38
N GLY A 38 8.32 -12.91 1.93
CA GLY A 38 7.01 -12.68 1.29
C GLY A 38 6.94 -13.15 -0.16
N TYR A 39 5.78 -12.91 -0.78
CA TYR A 39 5.58 -13.20 -2.20
C TYR A 39 6.42 -12.25 -3.06
N GLN A 40 7.49 -12.75 -3.69
CA GLN A 40 8.35 -11.94 -4.52
C GLN A 40 7.64 -11.48 -5.79
N GLN A 41 7.73 -10.18 -6.07
CA GLN A 41 7.20 -9.53 -7.27
C GLN A 41 8.27 -8.62 -7.88
N ASN A 42 8.44 -8.72 -9.20
CA ASN A 42 9.28 -7.80 -9.96
C ASN A 42 8.38 -6.77 -10.64
N LEU A 43 8.55 -5.50 -10.27
CA LEU A 43 7.76 -4.38 -10.74
C LEU A 43 8.53 -3.61 -11.81
N SER A 44 7.86 -3.29 -12.91
CA SER A 44 8.39 -2.37 -13.93
C SER A 44 7.97 -0.95 -13.58
N THR A 45 8.94 -0.08 -13.29
CA THR A 45 8.69 1.33 -13.00
C THR A 45 9.31 2.22 -14.07
N LEU A 46 8.92 3.49 -14.09
CA LEU A 46 9.55 4.50 -14.96
C LEU A 46 11.06 4.67 -14.69
N ALA A 47 11.53 4.33 -13.48
CA ALA A 47 12.93 4.41 -13.09
C ALA A 47 13.70 3.10 -13.33
N GLY A 48 13.05 2.06 -13.87
CA GLY A 48 13.60 0.72 -14.05
C GLY A 48 12.88 -0.35 -13.24
N GLY A 49 13.47 -1.54 -13.16
CA GLY A 49 12.93 -2.66 -12.39
C GLY A 49 13.08 -2.45 -10.88
N LEU A 50 12.09 -2.91 -10.11
CA LEU A 50 12.11 -2.92 -8.66
C LEU A 50 11.62 -4.28 -8.16
N THR A 51 12.38 -4.95 -7.30
CA THR A 51 11.89 -6.15 -6.60
C THR A 51 11.19 -5.74 -5.30
N ALA A 52 10.05 -6.34 -5.03
CA ALA A 52 9.27 -6.13 -3.81
C ALA A 52 8.70 -7.46 -3.31
N TYR A 53 8.29 -7.50 -2.04
CA TYR A 53 7.76 -8.69 -1.39
C TYR A 53 6.40 -8.41 -0.78
N GLY A 54 5.42 -9.23 -1.17
CA GLY A 54 4.03 -9.16 -0.72
C GLY A 54 3.82 -9.80 0.64
N HIS A 55 3.17 -9.06 1.54
CA HIS A 55 2.78 -9.50 2.88
C HIS A 55 1.38 -8.99 3.24
N PHE A 56 0.62 -9.79 3.98
CA PHE A 56 -0.67 -9.37 4.52
C PHE A 56 -0.49 -8.51 5.77
N VAL A 57 -1.17 -7.37 5.78
CA VAL A 57 -1.22 -6.40 6.89
C VAL A 57 -2.62 -5.81 6.99
N GLU A 58 -2.96 -5.26 8.15
CA GLU A 58 -4.14 -4.37 8.27
C GLU A 58 -3.71 -2.95 7.85
N LEU A 59 -4.30 -2.45 6.78
CA LEU A 59 -4.20 -1.05 6.38
C LEU A 59 -5.35 -0.26 7.02
N GLU A 60 -5.00 0.81 7.74
CA GLU A 60 -5.95 1.77 8.28
C GLU A 60 -5.66 3.14 7.67
N THR A 61 -6.64 3.69 6.96
CA THR A 61 -6.53 5.00 6.28
C THR A 61 -7.90 5.66 6.26
N LEU A 62 -7.97 6.96 6.57
CA LEU A 62 -9.21 7.75 6.47
C LEU A 62 -10.41 7.10 7.21
N GLY A 63 -10.15 6.45 8.35
CA GLY A 63 -11.16 5.76 9.17
C GLY A 63 -11.61 4.38 8.65
N LEU A 64 -11.09 3.93 7.51
CA LEU A 64 -11.37 2.61 6.94
C LEU A 64 -10.23 1.64 7.25
N LYS A 65 -10.58 0.36 7.46
CA LYS A 65 -9.67 -0.73 7.78
C LYS A 65 -9.83 -1.89 6.81
N PHE A 66 -8.72 -2.43 6.34
CA PHE A 66 -8.69 -3.51 5.37
C PHE A 66 -7.56 -4.50 5.65
N ASP A 67 -7.87 -5.80 5.66
CA ASP A 67 -6.84 -6.83 5.51
C ASP A 67 -6.37 -6.85 4.06
N SER A 68 -5.10 -6.51 3.84
CA SER A 68 -4.59 -6.18 2.51
C SER A 68 -3.25 -6.85 2.26
N LEU A 69 -3.11 -7.43 1.06
CA LEU A 69 -1.80 -7.78 0.53
C LEU A 69 -1.12 -6.50 0.04
N VAL A 70 -0.01 -6.14 0.66
CA VAL A 70 0.82 -4.98 0.29
C VAL A 70 2.24 -5.42 -0.01
N TYR A 71 2.96 -4.61 -0.78
CA TYR A 71 4.33 -4.91 -1.14
C TYR A 71 5.31 -4.00 -0.41
N PHE A 72 6.40 -4.58 0.09
CA PHE A 72 7.55 -3.84 0.62
C PHE A 72 8.72 -3.96 -0.34
N ALA A 73 9.40 -2.86 -0.63
CA ALA A 73 10.58 -2.87 -1.49
C ALA A 73 11.67 -3.81 -0.94
N ALA A 74 12.40 -4.47 -1.84
CA ALA A 74 13.54 -5.30 -1.46
C ALA A 74 14.69 -4.45 -0.91
N ASP A 75 14.91 -3.28 -1.51
CA ASP A 75 15.91 -2.29 -1.11
C ASP A 75 15.32 -1.13 -0.29
N TYR A 76 16.20 -0.28 0.24
CA TYR A 76 15.85 0.89 1.06
C TYR A 76 15.81 2.20 0.23
N SER A 77 15.93 2.12 -1.09
CA SER A 77 16.04 3.29 -1.97
C SER A 77 14.69 3.87 -2.38
N LEU A 78 13.58 3.20 -2.03
CA LEU A 78 12.24 3.66 -2.38
C LEU A 78 11.96 5.05 -1.77
N ASN A 79 11.72 6.03 -2.64
CA ASN A 79 11.60 7.43 -2.23
C ASN A 79 10.22 7.83 -1.68
N ARG A 80 9.18 7.03 -1.94
CA ARG A 80 7.79 7.32 -1.53
C ARG A 80 6.99 6.04 -1.38
N ASN A 81 6.03 6.05 -0.45
CA ASN A 81 5.03 5.00 -0.35
C ASN A 81 3.85 5.30 -1.29
N LEU A 82 3.22 4.26 -1.82
CA LEU A 82 2.13 4.34 -2.78
C LEU A 82 0.92 3.55 -2.27
N LEU A 83 -0.26 4.16 -2.36
CA LEU A 83 -1.55 3.47 -2.35
C LEU A 83 -1.95 3.25 -3.80
N GLY A 84 -1.80 2.02 -4.26
CA GLY A 84 -2.12 1.59 -5.63
C GLY A 84 -3.39 0.75 -5.69
N ARG A 85 -3.56 0.05 -6.81
CA ARG A 85 -4.76 -0.75 -7.09
C ARG A 85 -4.93 -1.89 -6.10
N GLN A 86 -4.02 -2.86 -6.14
CA GLN A 86 -4.02 -4.00 -5.24
C GLN A 86 -3.58 -3.56 -3.83
N GLY A 87 -4.42 -3.90 -2.86
CA GLY A 87 -4.22 -3.57 -1.45
C GLY A 87 -4.95 -2.30 -0.97
N TRP A 88 -5.47 -1.44 -1.85
CA TRP A 88 -6.24 -0.28 -1.40
C TRP A 88 -7.32 0.19 -2.38
N LEU A 89 -6.97 0.67 -3.58
CA LEU A 89 -7.95 1.33 -4.46
C LEU A 89 -9.09 0.41 -4.89
N GLN A 90 -8.82 -0.89 -5.07
CA GLN A 90 -9.85 -1.87 -5.43
C GLN A 90 -10.87 -2.16 -4.30
N LEU A 91 -10.55 -1.75 -3.07
CA LEU A 91 -11.37 -2.00 -1.87
C LEU A 91 -12.28 -0.80 -1.53
N ILE A 92 -12.19 0.28 -2.31
CA ILE A 92 -12.95 1.50 -2.08
C ILE A 92 -13.60 2.01 -3.36
N LYS A 93 -14.65 2.81 -3.20
CA LYS A 93 -15.11 3.74 -4.22
C LYS A 93 -14.38 5.06 -4.00
N LEU A 94 -13.78 5.61 -5.06
CA LEU A 94 -12.97 6.84 -5.01
C LEU A 94 -13.62 7.93 -5.87
N GLY A 95 -13.85 9.09 -5.27
CA GLY A 95 -14.14 10.34 -5.97
C GLY A 95 -13.03 11.37 -5.73
N LEU A 96 -12.58 12.05 -6.79
CA LEU A 96 -11.59 13.12 -6.72
C LEU A 96 -12.23 14.43 -7.18
N ASP A 97 -12.26 15.43 -6.30
CA ASP A 97 -12.59 16.82 -6.65
C ASP A 97 -11.31 17.64 -6.54
N ASP A 98 -10.56 17.68 -7.65
CA ASP A 98 -9.26 18.37 -7.72
C ASP A 98 -9.38 19.88 -7.52
N TYR A 99 -10.50 20.47 -7.97
CA TYR A 99 -10.76 21.90 -7.80
C TYR A 99 -10.90 22.27 -6.32
N LYS A 100 -11.57 21.43 -5.52
CA LYS A 100 -11.70 21.64 -4.07
C LYS A 100 -10.54 21.07 -3.27
N ASN A 101 -9.62 20.33 -3.90
CA ASN A 101 -8.59 19.55 -3.23
C ASN A 101 -9.19 18.57 -2.20
N GLU A 102 -10.28 17.90 -2.58
CA GLU A 102 -11.01 16.95 -1.74
C GLU A 102 -10.99 15.53 -2.33
N ILE A 103 -10.94 14.54 -1.43
CA ILE A 103 -11.07 13.13 -1.78
C ILE A 103 -12.29 12.56 -1.07
N TYR A 104 -13.15 11.91 -1.83
CA TYR A 104 -14.33 11.19 -1.35
C TYR A 104 -14.02 9.69 -1.40
N ILE A 105 -14.23 9.01 -0.27
CA ILE A 105 -14.06 7.56 -0.19
C ILE A 105 -15.28 6.89 0.45
N SER A 106 -15.59 5.69 -0.01
CA SER A 106 -16.42 4.74 0.74
C SER A 106 -15.86 3.34 0.56
N PRO A 107 -16.12 2.40 1.47
CA PRO A 107 -15.83 0.99 1.21
C PRO A 107 -16.50 0.52 -0.08
N ASN A 108 -15.90 -0.48 -0.72
CA ASN A 108 -16.57 -1.22 -1.78
C ASN A 108 -17.40 -2.35 -1.15
N ASP A 109 -18.69 -2.10 -0.94
CA ASP A 109 -19.63 -3.05 -0.33
C ASP A 109 -20.16 -4.12 -1.31
N GLU A 110 -19.58 -4.23 -2.51
CA GLU A 110 -19.98 -5.25 -3.48
C GLU A 110 -19.41 -6.61 -3.06
N GLU A 111 -20.29 -7.55 -2.71
CA GLU A 111 -19.95 -8.96 -2.55
C GLU A 111 -19.37 -9.48 -3.88
N VAL A 112 -18.12 -9.98 -3.83
CA VAL A 112 -17.46 -10.68 -4.95
C VAL A 112 -17.99 -12.09 -5.07
#